data_AF-A0A933Z5N2-F1
#
_entry.id   AF-A0A933Z5N2-F1
#
_cell.length_a   1.000
_cell.length_b   1.000
_cell.length_c   1.000
_cell.angle_alpha   90.00
_cell.angle_beta   90.00
_cell.angle_gamma   90.00
#
_symmetry.space_group_name_H-M   'P 1'
#
loop_
_entity.id
_entity.type
_entity.pdbx_description
1 polymer ?
#
loop_
_entity_poly.entity_id
_entity_poly.type
_entity_poly.pdbx_seq_one_letter_code
_entity_poly.pdbx_strand_id
1 'polypeptide(L)'
;MAEVIDLQRRAGAQQKQRQALAQRRAGAVAAALSCGLCPRRCAHCGLAIEEEPPIASSPAPYTFCGPCLEEYQAFCRREQEGGPPEAFWHSPQWADMWRTWLEHMRANDRFRRSPEFLRLMEEHQD
;
A
#
# COMPACT_ATOMS: atom_id res chain seq x y z
N MET A 1 -17.66 -22.38 48.00
CA MET A 1 -16.30 -22.78 47.60
C MET A 1 -15.79 -21.69 46.68
N ALA A 2 -14.82 -20.89 47.13
CA ALA A 2 -14.31 -19.77 46.35
C ALA A 2 -13.46 -20.29 45.20
N GLU A 3 -13.81 -19.88 43.97
CA GLU A 3 -13.06 -20.18 42.76
C GLU A 3 -11.72 -19.44 42.87
N VAL A 4 -10.65 -20.17 43.24
CA VAL A 4 -9.30 -19.63 43.30
C VAL A 4 -8.89 -19.35 41.86
N ILE A 5 -9.10 -18.11 41.43
CA ILE A 5 -8.62 -17.62 40.16
C ILE A 5 -7.09 -17.64 40.24
N ASP A 6 -6.50 -18.62 39.58
CA ASP A 6 -5.06 -18.69 39.37
C ASP A 6 -4.64 -17.46 38.52
N LEU A 7 -4.14 -16.44 39.21
CA LEU A 7 -3.71 -15.18 38.62
C LEU A 7 -2.61 -15.39 37.57
N GLN A 8 -1.78 -16.43 37.72
CA GLN A 8 -0.75 -16.77 36.74
C GLN A 8 -1.37 -17.37 35.48
N ARG A 9 -2.40 -18.22 35.62
CA ARG A 9 -3.14 -18.79 34.48
C ARG A 9 -3.89 -17.71 33.69
N ARG A 10 -4.48 -16.72 34.38
CA ARG A 10 -5.11 -15.54 33.72
C ARG A 10 -4.08 -14.65 33.03
N ALA A 11 -2.93 -14.38 33.66
CA ALA A 11 -1.85 -13.60 33.04
C ALA A 11 -1.28 -14.28 31.79
N GLY A 12 -1.06 -15.60 31.84
CA GLY A 12 -0.61 -16.40 30.70
C GLY A 12 -1.63 -16.43 29.55
N ALA A 13 -2.93 -16.54 29.86
CA ALA A 13 -3.99 -16.49 28.85
C ALA A 13 -4.09 -15.10 28.19
N GLN A 14 -4.00 -14.01 28.97
CA GLN A 14 -3.98 -12.65 28.45
C GLN A 14 -2.76 -12.38 27.57
N GLN A 15 -1.58 -12.86 27.97
CA GLN A 15 -0.36 -12.71 27.16
C GLN A 15 -0.47 -13.43 25.81
N LYS A 16 -0.98 -14.67 25.80
CA LYS A 16 -1.24 -15.42 24.56
C LYS A 16 -2.25 -14.70 23.66
N GLN A 17 -3.32 -14.14 24.24
CA GLN A 17 -4.32 -13.40 23.49
C GLN A 17 -3.74 -12.13 22.85
N ARG A 18 -2.90 -11.39 23.59
CA ARG A 18 -2.19 -10.20 23.06
C ARG A 18 -1.25 -10.56 21.93
N GLN A 19 -0.49 -11.65 22.06
CA GLN A 19 0.41 -12.13 21.02
C GLN A 19 -0.35 -12.55 19.76
N ALA A 20 -1.44 -13.30 19.90
CA ALA A 20 -2.29 -13.68 18.77
C ALA A 20 -2.93 -12.46 18.06
N LEU A 21 -3.35 -11.45 18.81
CA LEU A 21 -3.84 -10.20 18.23
C LEU A 21 -2.75 -9.44 17.48
N ALA A 22 -1.54 -9.38 18.04
CA ALA A 22 -0.39 -8.75 17.40
C ALA A 22 -0.05 -9.44 16.08
N GLN A 23 0.02 -10.77 16.07
CA GLN A 23 0.25 -11.58 14.87
C GLN A 23 -0.81 -11.33 13.79
N ARG A 24 -2.10 -11.31 14.16
CA ARG A 24 -3.19 -11.01 13.21
C ARG A 24 -3.05 -9.62 12.60
N ARG A 25 -2.72 -8.62 13.42
CA ARG A 25 -2.53 -7.24 12.95
C ARG A 25 -1.31 -7.12 12.03
N ALA A 26 -0.22 -7.78 12.39
CA ALA A 26 0.98 -7.82 11.57
C ALA A 26 0.71 -8.44 10.20
N GLY A 27 0.05 -9.61 10.15
CA GLY A 27 -0.36 -10.24 8.90
C GLY A 27 -1.24 -9.34 8.04
N ALA A 28 -2.18 -8.61 8.64
CA ALA A 28 -3.02 -7.65 7.92
C ALA A 28 -2.21 -6.49 7.31
N VAL A 29 -1.24 -5.94 8.06
CA VAL A 29 -0.35 -4.87 7.57
C VAL A 29 0.55 -5.37 6.43
N ALA A 30 1.15 -6.55 6.59
CA ALA A 30 1.96 -7.18 5.54
C ALA A 30 1.14 -7.46 4.27
N ALA A 31 -0.09 -7.98 4.42
CA ALA A 31 -0.98 -8.23 3.30
C ALA A 31 -1.38 -6.95 2.56
N ALA A 32 -1.74 -5.90 3.31
CA ALA A 32 -2.14 -4.61 2.71
C ALA A 32 -1.00 -3.97 1.90
N LEU A 33 0.25 -4.09 2.37
CA LEU A 33 1.40 -3.44 1.75
C LEU A 33 2.09 -4.29 0.67
N SER A 34 1.85 -5.59 0.61
CA SER A 34 2.44 -6.49 -0.40
C SER A 34 1.73 -6.40 -1.76
N CYS A 35 0.40 -6.24 -1.80
CA CYS A 35 -0.35 -6.20 -3.06
C CYS A 35 -0.13 -4.92 -3.89
N GLY A 36 0.14 -3.77 -3.27
CA GLY A 36 0.28 -2.48 -3.98
C GLY A 36 1.52 -2.36 -4.88
N LEU A 37 2.45 -3.30 -4.80
CA LEU A 37 3.67 -3.39 -5.61
C LEU A 37 3.76 -4.72 -6.37
N CYS A 38 2.64 -5.45 -6.49
CA CYS A 38 2.60 -6.67 -7.29
C CYS A 38 2.79 -6.29 -8.76
N PRO A 39 3.80 -6.82 -9.47
CA PRO A 39 4.05 -6.47 -10.87
C PRO A 39 2.91 -6.90 -11.81
N ARG A 40 2.01 -7.78 -11.33
CA ARG A 40 0.83 -8.27 -12.06
C ARG A 40 -0.43 -7.46 -11.81
N ARG A 41 -0.36 -6.34 -11.07
CA ARG A 41 -1.52 -5.48 -10.79
C ARG A 41 -1.16 -4.01 -10.96
N CYS A 42 -2.14 -3.23 -11.41
CA CYS A 42 -2.03 -1.77 -11.42
C CYS A 42 -1.99 -1.25 -9.98
N ALA A 43 -0.98 -0.45 -9.65
CA ALA A 43 -0.83 0.14 -8.32
C ALA A 43 -1.95 1.13 -7.98
N HIS A 44 -2.54 1.81 -8.99
CA HIS A 44 -3.58 2.81 -8.78
C HIS A 44 -4.98 2.18 -8.60
N CYS A 45 -5.40 1.32 -9.53
CA CYS A 45 -6.77 0.77 -9.55
C CYS A 45 -6.86 -0.71 -9.14
N GLY A 46 -5.75 -1.41 -8.95
CA GLY A 46 -5.71 -2.82 -8.54
C GLY A 46 -6.04 -3.85 -9.64
N LEU A 47 -6.36 -3.38 -10.86
CA LEU A 47 -6.67 -4.24 -12.01
C LEU A 47 -5.50 -5.18 -12.31
N ALA A 48 -5.81 -6.44 -12.62
CA ALA A 48 -4.81 -7.40 -13.06
C ALA A 48 -4.22 -6.96 -14.41
N ILE A 49 -2.90 -7.08 -14.54
CA ILE A 49 -2.16 -6.80 -15.76
C ILE A 49 -1.79 -8.17 -16.33
N GLU A 50 -2.49 -8.59 -17.39
CA GLU A 50 -2.34 -9.94 -17.97
C GLU A 50 -1.11 -10.06 -18.88
N GLU A 51 -0.72 -8.96 -19.53
CA GLU A 51 0.46 -8.90 -20.39
C GLU A 51 1.58 -8.16 -19.66
N GLU A 52 2.80 -8.71 -19.67
CA GLU A 52 3.97 -7.97 -19.19
C GLU A 52 4.01 -6.63 -19.92
N PRO A 53 3.94 -5.49 -19.20
CA PRO A 53 4.00 -4.20 -19.84
C PRO A 53 5.30 -4.17 -20.67
N PRO A 54 5.25 -3.73 -21.94
CA PRO A 54 6.41 -3.77 -22.81
C PRO A 54 7.59 -3.15 -22.06
N ILE A 55 8.64 -3.95 -21.87
CA ILE A 55 9.85 -3.52 -21.21
C ILE A 55 10.34 -2.30 -22.01
N ALA A 56 10.49 -1.19 -21.29
CA ALA A 56 10.98 0.12 -21.75
C ALA A 56 9.92 1.12 -22.21
N SER A 57 9.73 2.16 -21.40
CA SER A 57 9.94 3.58 -21.79
C SER A 57 9.17 4.59 -20.93
N SER A 58 8.32 4.16 -20.01
CA SER A 58 7.60 5.11 -19.15
C SER A 58 8.36 5.40 -17.85
N PRO A 59 8.68 6.67 -17.52
CA PRO A 59 9.34 7.06 -16.27
C PRO A 59 8.40 6.98 -15.04
N ALA A 60 7.34 6.18 -15.11
CA ALA A 60 6.37 6.06 -14.04
C ALA A 60 6.99 5.37 -12.80
N PRO A 61 6.77 5.90 -11.58
CA PRO A 61 7.35 5.36 -10.35
C PRO A 61 6.72 4.04 -9.91
N TYR A 62 5.54 3.69 -10.45
CA TYR A 62 4.78 2.50 -10.09
C TYR A 62 4.21 1.82 -11.35
N THR A 63 3.89 0.53 -11.23
CA THR A 63 3.26 -0.24 -12.30
C THR A 63 1.80 0.19 -12.48
N PHE A 64 1.43 0.60 -13.69
CA PHE A 64 0.07 0.99 -14.06
C PHE A 64 -0.47 0.15 -15.21
N CYS A 65 -1.79 -0.04 -15.27
CA CYS A 65 -2.44 -0.44 -16.51
C CYS A 65 -2.48 0.73 -17.50
N GLY A 66 -2.72 0.46 -18.79
CA GLY A 66 -2.74 1.48 -19.85
C GLY A 66 -3.54 2.75 -19.49
N PRO A 67 -4.83 2.63 -19.11
CA PRO A 67 -5.64 3.80 -18.76
C PRO A 67 -5.09 4.61 -17.56
N CYS A 68 -4.63 3.92 -16.50
CA CYS A 68 -4.04 4.62 -15.35
C CYS A 68 -2.71 5.29 -15.70
N LEU A 69 -1.95 4.72 -16.64
CA LEU A 69 -0.72 5.32 -17.12
C LEU A 69 -0.99 6.59 -17.94
N GLU A 70 -1.98 6.58 -18.82
CA GLU A 70 -2.40 7.75 -19.59
C GLU A 70 -2.85 8.91 -18.68
N GLU A 71 -3.69 8.61 -17.68
CA GLU A 71 -4.14 9.59 -16.68
C GLU A 71 -2.97 10.13 -15.83
N TYR A 72 -2.04 9.26 -15.42
CA TYR A 72 -0.84 9.67 -14.68
C TYR A 72 0.04 10.60 -15.54
N GLN A 73 0.19 10.33 -16.84
CA GLN A 73 0.95 11.18 -17.74
C GLN A 73 0.28 12.54 -17.95
N ALA A 74 -1.05 12.59 -18.08
CA ALA A 74 -1.81 13.84 -18.11
C ALA A 74 -1.61 14.65 -16.82
N PHE A 75 -1.59 13.98 -15.67
CA PHE A 75 -1.31 14.61 -14.39
C PHE A 75 0.10 15.21 -14.38
N CYS A 76 1.10 14.47 -14.85
CA CYS A 76 2.49 14.93 -14.93
C CYS A 76 2.66 16.16 -15.83
N ARG A 77 2.06 16.15 -17.03
CA ARG A 77 2.09 17.30 -17.95
C ARG A 77 1.49 18.54 -17.31
N ARG A 78 0.35 18.38 -16.65
CA ARG A 78 -0.31 19.49 -15.94
C ARG A 78 0.57 20.10 -14.84
N GLU A 79 1.22 19.28 -14.02
CA GLU A 79 2.09 19.77 -12.94
C GLU A 79 3.37 20.44 -13.46
N GLN A 80 3.86 20.06 -14.65
CA GLN A 80 5.09 20.60 -15.23
C GLN A 80 4.86 21.86 -16.07
N GLU A 81 3.90 21.80 -16.99
CA GLU A 81 3.77 22.79 -18.06
C GLU A 81 2.88 23.97 -17.65
N GLY A 82 1.98 23.77 -16.68
CA GLY A 82 1.00 24.78 -16.29
C GLY A 82 0.12 25.18 -17.48
N GLY A 83 -1.02 24.54 -17.65
CA GLY A 83 -1.86 24.76 -18.83
C GLY A 83 -3.35 24.52 -18.58
N PRO A 84 -4.21 24.87 -19.55
CA PRO A 84 -5.61 24.51 -19.50
C PRO A 84 -5.76 22.99 -19.44
N PRO A 85 -6.78 22.47 -18.74
CA PRO A 85 -6.97 21.04 -18.60
C PRO A 85 -7.26 20.38 -19.96
N GLU A 86 -6.57 19.27 -20.25
CA GLU A 86 -6.77 18.47 -21.47
C GLU A 86 -8.18 17.87 -21.57
N ALA A 87 -8.85 17.68 -20.42
CA ALA A 87 -10.20 17.15 -20.32
C ALA A 87 -10.98 17.83 -19.18
N PHE A 88 -12.32 17.85 -19.27
CA PHE A 88 -13.15 18.58 -18.29
C PHE A 88 -13.00 18.03 -16.86
N TRP A 89 -12.64 16.75 -16.70
CA TRP A 89 -12.43 16.11 -15.40
C TRP A 89 -11.02 16.29 -14.84
N HIS A 90 -10.07 16.85 -15.61
CA HIS A 90 -8.76 17.26 -15.10
C HIS A 90 -8.91 18.55 -14.27
N SER A 91 -9.73 18.47 -13.23
CA SER A 91 -10.04 19.54 -12.29
C SER A 91 -8.95 19.64 -11.20
N PRO A 92 -8.92 20.73 -10.40
CA PRO A 92 -8.03 20.80 -9.25
C PRO A 92 -8.17 19.61 -8.29
N GLN A 93 -9.40 19.09 -8.10
CA GLN A 93 -9.67 17.95 -7.24
C GLN A 93 -9.08 16.64 -7.79
N TRP A 94 -9.14 16.43 -9.10
CA TRP A 94 -8.50 15.28 -9.73
C TRP A 94 -6.96 15.34 -9.60
N ALA A 95 -6.35 16.52 -9.73
CA ALA A 95 -4.92 16.68 -9.50
C ALA A 95 -4.55 16.44 -8.02
N ASP A 96 -5.38 16.90 -7.09
CA ASP A 96 -5.19 16.68 -5.66
C ASP A 96 -5.28 15.20 -5.26
N MET A 97 -6.23 14.47 -5.87
CA MET A 97 -6.33 13.01 -5.75
C MET A 97 -5.01 12.33 -6.15
N TRP A 98 -4.45 12.68 -7.31
CA TRP A 98 -3.18 12.12 -7.78
C TRP A 98 -2.00 12.48 -6.86
N ARG A 99 -1.89 13.72 -6.40
CA ARG A 99 -0.85 14.14 -5.45
C ARG A 99 -0.91 13.34 -4.16
N THR A 100 -2.09 13.28 -3.54
CA THR A 100 -2.30 12.58 -2.27
C THR A 100 -2.06 11.08 -2.44
N TRP A 101 -2.50 10.48 -3.55
CA TRP A 101 -2.24 9.08 -3.85
C TRP A 101 -0.73 8.80 -3.98
N LEU A 102 0.02 9.64 -4.71
CA LEU A 102 1.48 9.50 -4.83
C LEU A 102 2.20 9.66 -3.48
N GLU A 103 1.76 10.59 -2.65
CA GLU A 103 2.31 10.76 -1.30
C GLU A 103 2.03 9.55 -0.41
N HIS A 104 0.82 9.00 -0.47
CA HIS A 104 0.45 7.78 0.21
C HIS A 104 1.34 6.61 -0.22
N MET A 105 1.53 6.41 -1.53
CA MET A 105 2.41 5.36 -2.04
C MET A 105 3.86 5.53 -1.58
N ARG A 106 4.40 6.75 -1.60
CA ARG A 106 5.75 7.03 -1.06
C ARG A 106 5.84 6.77 0.44
N ALA A 107 4.79 7.07 1.20
CA ALA A 107 4.74 6.77 2.64
C ALA A 107 4.75 5.25 2.89
N ASN A 108 4.01 4.49 2.08
CA ASN A 108 4.03 3.03 2.12
C ASN A 108 5.43 2.48 1.79
N ASP A 109 6.10 3.01 0.77
CA ASP A 109 7.47 2.62 0.42
C ASP A 109 8.46 2.88 1.54
N ARG A 110 8.37 4.05 2.19
CA ARG A 110 9.21 4.39 3.35
C ARG A 110 8.96 3.43 4.51
N PHE A 111 7.70 3.15 4.82
CA PHE A 111 7.36 2.24 5.90
C PHE A 111 7.83 0.80 5.60
N ARG A 112 7.69 0.32 4.37
CA ARG A 112 8.21 -0.99 3.94
C ARG A 112 9.73 -1.14 4.10
N ARG A 113 10.47 -0.03 4.01
CA ARG A 113 11.93 0.01 4.20
C ARG A 113 12.34 0.24 5.67
N SER A 114 11.37 0.44 6.56
CA SER A 114 11.65 0.68 7.98
C SER A 114 12.12 -0.60 8.68
N PRO A 115 13.03 -0.50 9.68
CA PRO A 115 13.44 -1.65 10.49
C PRO A 115 12.26 -2.36 11.15
N GLU A 116 11.22 -1.62 11.55
CA GLU A 116 10.02 -2.16 12.18
C GLU A 116 9.26 -3.08 11.22
N PHE A 117 9.11 -2.68 9.96
CA PHE A 117 8.43 -3.49 8.96
C PHE A 117 9.25 -4.71 8.55
N LEU A 118 10.58 -4.56 8.40
CA LEU A 118 11.46 -5.70 8.09
C LEU A 118 11.39 -6.77 9.21
N ARG A 119 11.48 -6.32 10.46
CA ARG A 119 11.31 -7.20 11.63
C ARG A 119 9.92 -7.85 11.68
N LEU A 120 8.87 -7.10 11.33
CA LEU A 120 7.51 -7.64 11.23
C LEU A 120 7.43 -8.76 10.20
N MET A 121 8.11 -8.65 9.06
CA MET A 121 8.15 -9.71 8.06
C MET A 121 8.96 -10.93 8.55
N GLU A 122 10.11 -10.72 9.19
CA GLU A 122 10.92 -11.80 9.78
C GLU A 122 10.16 -12.60 10.85
N GLU A 123 9.40 -11.93 11.72
CA GLU A 123 8.65 -12.60 12.81
C GLU A 123 7.37 -13.32 12.33
N HIS A 124 6.93 -13.10 11.08
CA HIS A 124 5.60 -13.51 10.61
C HIS A 124 5.51 -14.11 9.20
N GLN A 125 6.62 -14.29 8.48
CA GLN A 125 6.65 -14.97 7.17
C GLN A 125 7.11 -16.44 7.20
N ASP A 126 7.13 -17.09 8.36
CA ASP A 126 7.25 -18.56 8.47
C ASP A 126 5.91 -19.28 8.23
#